data_AF-A0A1G9DP02-F1
#
_entry.id   AF-A0A1G9DP02-F1
#
_cell.length_a   1.000
_cell.length_b   1.000
_cell.length_c   1.000
_cell.angle_alpha   90.00
_cell.angle_beta   90.00
_cell.angle_gamma   90.00
#
_symmetry.space_group_name_H-M   'P 1'
#
loop_
_entity.id
_entity.type
_entity.pdbx_description
1 polymer ?
#
loop_
_entity_poly.entity_id
_entity_poly.type
_entity_poly.pdbx_seq_one_letter_code
_entity_poly.pdbx_strand_id
1 'polypeptide(L)'
;MRLCHSRMFFVRAYPRETQEMVFDAHDRAFAFFRGACTRGIYDNMKTAVDAIFIGRDHRYNRRFAQMCGHYLVEPEACTPAAGWEKGQVENQVGLVRERFFTPRLRFKTLEDLNGWLADKCVA
;
A
#
# COMPACT_ATOMS: atom_id res chain seq x y z
N MET A 1 2.02 2.90 -0.80
CA MET A 1 1.94 2.35 -2.17
C MET A 1 3.19 2.73 -2.96
N ARG A 2 3.63 1.90 -3.92
CA ARG A 2 4.78 2.19 -4.80
C ARG A 2 4.43 1.83 -6.24
N LEU A 3 4.83 2.68 -7.18
CA LEU A 3 4.76 2.37 -8.61
C LEU A 3 6.00 1.57 -9.04
N CYS A 4 5.78 0.41 -9.67
CA CYS A 4 6.87 -0.49 -10.06
C CYS A 4 7.83 0.14 -11.08
N HIS A 5 7.30 0.88 -12.07
CA HIS A 5 8.10 1.46 -13.15
C HIS A 5 8.87 2.72 -12.70
N SER A 6 8.15 3.78 -12.30
CA SER A 6 8.76 5.07 -11.94
C SER A 6 9.43 5.09 -10.57
N ARG A 7 9.23 4.04 -9.76
CA ARG A 7 9.69 3.96 -8.36
C ARG A 7 9.08 4.99 -7.42
N MET A 8 8.21 5.87 -7.92
CA MET A 8 7.47 6.84 -7.12
C MET A 8 6.65 6.13 -6.06
N PHE A 9 6.61 6.71 -4.87
CA PHE A 9 5.96 6.11 -3.73
C PHE A 9 5.07 7.12 -3.02
N PHE A 10 4.11 6.57 -2.28
CA PHE A 10 3.21 7.30 -1.41
C PHE A 10 3.16 6.60 -0.06
N VAL A 11 3.34 7.37 1.01
CA VAL A 11 3.32 6.90 2.40
C VAL A 11 2.30 7.70 3.18
N ARG A 12 1.51 6.99 3.98
CA ARG A 12 0.53 7.56 4.88
C ARG A 12 0.48 6.72 6.15
N ALA A 13 0.43 7.39 7.30
CA ALA A 13 0.32 6.78 8.61
C ALA A 13 -1.15 6.58 8.99
N TYR A 14 -1.43 5.40 9.55
CA TYR A 14 -2.73 5.01 10.08
C TYR A 14 -2.58 4.47 11.50
N PRO A 15 -3.60 4.63 12.37
CA PRO A 15 -3.52 4.14 13.74
C PRO A 15 -3.69 2.62 13.84
N ARG A 16 -4.25 1.97 12.81
CA ARG A 16 -4.60 0.55 12.78
C ARG A 16 -4.54 0.01 11.36
N GLU A 17 -4.47 -1.31 11.27
CA GLU A 17 -4.50 -2.08 10.03
C GLU A 17 -5.90 -2.69 9.80
N THR A 18 -6.94 -1.86 9.72
CA THR A 18 -8.30 -2.32 9.38
C THR A 18 -8.57 -2.20 7.88
N GLN A 19 -9.58 -2.90 7.40
CA GLN A 19 -9.95 -2.84 5.99
C GLN A 19 -10.34 -1.43 5.53
N GLU A 20 -11.00 -0.63 6.38
CA GLU A 20 -11.33 0.76 6.00
C GLU A 20 -10.06 1.60 5.77
N MET A 21 -9.02 1.37 6.58
CA MET A 21 -7.74 2.07 6.44
C MET A 21 -7.00 1.64 5.17
N VAL A 22 -7.10 0.36 4.79
CA VAL A 22 -6.58 -0.11 3.49
C VAL A 22 -7.30 0.61 2.34
N PHE A 23 -8.62 0.79 2.42
CA PHE A 23 -9.36 1.46 1.35
C PHE A 23 -9.05 2.96 1.26
N ASP A 24 -8.99 3.67 2.39
CA ASP A 24 -8.52 5.06 2.41
C ASP A 24 -7.09 5.14 1.87
N ALA A 25 -6.19 4.21 2.21
CA ALA A 25 -4.83 4.23 1.69
C ALA A 25 -4.77 4.13 0.16
N HIS A 26 -5.68 3.38 -0.47
CA HIS A 26 -5.80 3.31 -1.92
C HIS A 26 -6.34 4.60 -2.52
N ASP A 27 -7.47 5.09 -2.00
CA ASP A 27 -8.08 6.34 -2.44
C ASP A 27 -7.09 7.51 -2.39
N ARG A 28 -6.41 7.68 -1.24
CA ARG A 28 -5.40 8.73 -1.06
C ARG A 28 -4.20 8.56 -1.98
N ALA A 29 -3.74 7.32 -2.18
CA ALA A 29 -2.61 7.05 -3.08
C ALA A 29 -2.98 7.34 -4.53
N PHE A 30 -4.16 6.92 -5.00
CA PHE A 30 -4.61 7.16 -6.36
C PHE A 30 -4.84 8.64 -6.62
N ALA A 31 -5.41 9.37 -5.65
CA ALA A 31 -5.50 10.83 -5.71
C ALA A 31 -4.12 11.48 -5.81
N PHE A 32 -3.14 11.03 -5.01
CA PHE A 32 -1.76 11.53 -5.05
C PHE A 32 -1.08 11.27 -6.40
N PHE A 33 -1.21 10.06 -6.95
CA PHE A 33 -0.66 9.69 -8.26
C PHE A 33 -1.47 10.25 -9.44
N ARG A 34 -2.64 10.85 -9.18
CA ARG A 34 -3.61 11.31 -10.19
C ARG A 34 -4.10 10.18 -11.11
N GLY A 35 -4.20 8.97 -10.57
CA GLY A 35 -4.64 7.78 -11.29
C GLY A 35 -4.35 6.49 -10.53
N ALA A 36 -4.92 5.40 -11.04
CA ALA A 36 -4.67 4.04 -10.56
C ALA A 36 -3.89 3.24 -11.61
N CYS A 37 -3.11 2.26 -11.16
CA CYS A 37 -2.52 1.28 -12.07
C CYS A 37 -3.54 0.20 -12.43
N THR A 38 -3.46 -0.34 -13.65
CA THR A 38 -4.32 -1.45 -14.07
C THR A 38 -4.07 -2.73 -13.28
N ARG A 39 -2.85 -2.92 -12.76
CA ARG A 39 -2.46 -4.08 -11.95
C ARG A 39 -1.96 -3.62 -10.58
N GLY A 40 -2.47 -4.24 -9.52
CA GLY A 40 -2.04 -4.01 -8.14
C GLY A 40 -1.47 -5.28 -7.53
N ILE A 41 -0.24 -5.20 -7.01
CA ILE A 41 0.42 -6.34 -6.34
C ILE A 41 0.20 -6.19 -4.83
N TYR A 42 -0.35 -7.24 -4.22
CA TYR A 42 -0.80 -7.25 -2.84
C TYR A 42 -0.18 -8.37 -2.03
N ASP A 43 0.03 -8.11 -0.74
CA ASP A 43 0.32 -9.18 0.21
C ASP A 43 -0.94 -10.02 0.49
N ASN A 44 -0.74 -11.23 0.99
CA ASN A 44 -1.75 -12.17 1.48
C ASN A 44 -2.36 -11.76 2.83
N MET A 45 -2.50 -10.45 3.07
CA MET A 45 -3.10 -9.92 4.30
C MET A 45 -4.61 -10.23 4.32
N LYS A 46 -5.15 -10.57 5.50
CA LYS A 46 -6.58 -10.93 5.67
C LYS A 46 -7.55 -9.83 5.23
N THR A 47 -7.09 -8.58 5.21
CA THR A 47 -7.87 -7.43 4.74
C THR A 47 -8.08 -7.41 3.23
N ALA A 48 -7.25 -8.13 2.47
CA ALA A 48 -7.30 -8.27 1.01
C ALA A 48 -7.61 -9.71 0.55
N VAL A 49 -7.12 -10.73 1.25
CA VAL A 49 -7.24 -12.16 0.88
C VAL A 49 -7.95 -12.92 1.98
N ASP A 50 -9.10 -13.52 1.67
CA ASP A 50 -9.88 -14.35 2.61
C ASP A 50 -9.31 -15.78 2.70
N ALA A 51 -8.82 -16.33 1.59
CA ALA A 51 -8.22 -17.66 1.53
C ALA A 51 -7.19 -17.78 0.40
N ILE A 52 -6.12 -18.54 0.66
CA ILE A 52 -5.08 -18.92 -0.31
C ILE A 52 -5.37 -20.37 -0.70
N PHE A 53 -5.58 -20.64 -1.99
CA PHE A 53 -5.74 -22.01 -2.50
C PHE A 53 -4.44 -22.52 -3.15
N ILE A 54 -4.43 -23.78 -3.57
CA ILE A 54 -3.27 -24.39 -4.24
C ILE A 54 -3.06 -23.71 -5.60
N GLY A 55 -1.85 -23.17 -5.85
CA GLY A 55 -1.49 -22.51 -7.10
C GLY A 55 -1.60 -20.98 -7.03
N ARG A 56 -2.11 -20.36 -8.11
CA ARG A 56 -2.33 -18.89 -8.19
C ARG A 56 -3.74 -18.45 -7.77
N ASP A 57 -4.58 -19.39 -7.36
CA ASP A 57 -5.98 -19.10 -7.05
C ASP A 57 -6.09 -18.50 -5.64
N HIS A 58 -6.49 -17.24 -5.58
CA HIS A 58 -6.68 -16.50 -4.34
C HIS A 58 -8.13 -16.05 -4.27
N ARG A 59 -8.81 -16.36 -3.16
CA ARG A 59 -10.12 -15.76 -2.89
C ARG A 59 -9.88 -14.45 -2.18
N TYR A 60 -10.03 -13.36 -2.94
CA TYR A 60 -9.99 -12.03 -2.39
C TYR A 60 -11.20 -11.76 -1.50
N ASN A 61 -10.97 -10.94 -0.48
CA ASN A 61 -12.04 -10.42 0.34
C ASN A 61 -13.05 -9.67 -0.52
N ARG A 62 -14.34 -9.97 -0.34
CA ARG A 62 -15.41 -9.41 -1.17
C ARG A 62 -15.38 -7.88 -1.26
N ARG A 63 -15.16 -7.20 -0.13
CA ARG A 63 -15.12 -5.73 -0.09
C ARG A 63 -13.86 -5.19 -0.76
N PHE A 64 -12.73 -5.88 -0.61
CA PHE A 64 -11.49 -5.52 -1.28
C PHE A 64 -11.63 -5.68 -2.80
N ALA A 65 -12.19 -6.79 -3.27
CA ALA A 65 -12.47 -7.00 -4.70
C ALA A 65 -13.43 -5.94 -5.27
N GLN A 66 -14.43 -5.48 -4.50
CA GLN A 66 -15.31 -4.37 -4.90
C GLN A 66 -14.55 -3.04 -5.05
N MET A 67 -13.63 -2.73 -4.13
CA MET A 67 -12.77 -1.55 -4.23
C MET A 67 -11.86 -1.62 -5.45
N CYS A 68 -11.22 -2.77 -5.69
CA CYS A 68 -10.45 -3.02 -6.91
C CYS A 68 -11.29 -2.82 -8.18
N GLY A 69 -12.51 -3.36 -8.22
CA GLY A 69 -13.44 -3.17 -9.34
C GLY A 69 -13.85 -1.71 -9.56
N HIS A 70 -14.06 -0.94 -8.49
CA HIS A 70 -14.38 0.49 -8.58
C HIS A 70 -13.25 1.30 -9.23
N TYR A 71 -12.00 1.00 -8.87
CA TYR A 71 -10.81 1.68 -9.39
C TYR A 71 -10.22 1.04 -10.66
N LEU A 72 -10.85 -0.03 -11.19
CA LEU A 72 -10.38 -0.80 -12.33
C LEU A 72 -8.95 -1.34 -12.14
N VAL A 73 -8.64 -1.78 -10.92
CA VAL A 73 -7.37 -2.41 -10.55
C VAL A 73 -7.58 -3.92 -10.55
N GLU A 74 -6.75 -4.65 -11.27
CA GLU A 74 -6.66 -6.11 -11.20
C GLU A 74 -5.71 -6.49 -10.04
N PRO A 75 -6.23 -7.09 -8.96
CA PRO A 75 -5.40 -7.48 -7.84
C PRO A 75 -4.64 -8.78 -8.14
N GLU A 76 -3.36 -8.80 -7.80
CA GLU A 76 -2.52 -9.99 -7.82
C GLU A 76 -1.86 -10.16 -6.46
N ALA A 77 -2.07 -11.32 -5.85
CA ALA A 77 -1.47 -11.65 -4.57
C ALA A 77 -0.07 -12.24 -4.79
N CYS A 78 0.89 -11.85 -3.95
CA CYS A 78 2.23 -12.42 -4.00
C CYS A 78 2.19 -13.94 -3.79
N THR A 79 3.03 -14.67 -4.52
CA THR A 79 3.14 -16.12 -4.39
C THR A 79 3.65 -16.46 -2.98
N PRO A 80 3.02 -17.42 -2.26
CA PRO A 80 3.54 -17.87 -0.97
C PRO A 80 5.00 -18.34 -1.09
N ALA A 81 5.84 -17.94 -0.13
CA ALA A 81 7.29 -18.18 -0.11
C ALA A 81 8.13 -17.50 -1.22
N ALA A 82 7.56 -16.63 -2.06
CA ALA A 82 8.29 -15.83 -3.05
C ALA A 82 8.64 -14.43 -2.51
N GLY A 83 9.53 -14.37 -1.52
CA GLY A 83 9.94 -13.10 -0.88
C GLY A 83 10.52 -12.06 -1.85
N TRP A 84 11.08 -12.49 -2.98
CA TRP A 84 11.62 -11.59 -4.01
C TRP A 84 10.57 -10.66 -4.61
N GLU A 85 9.28 -11.05 -4.65
CA GLU A 85 8.20 -10.23 -5.21
C GLU A 85 7.91 -9.01 -4.32
N LYS A 86 8.23 -9.10 -3.03
CA LYS A 86 8.02 -8.04 -2.03
C LYS A 86 9.24 -7.18 -1.79
N GLY A 87 10.42 -7.58 -2.26
CA GLY A 87 11.69 -6.91 -1.94
C GLY A 87 11.70 -5.41 -2.28
N GLN A 88 10.98 -4.99 -3.33
CA GLN A 88 10.87 -3.56 -3.68
C GLN A 88 10.08 -2.73 -2.67
N VAL A 89 9.06 -3.33 -2.05
CA VAL A 89 8.25 -2.68 -1.01
C VAL A 89 8.98 -2.74 0.32
N GLU A 90 9.56 -3.87 0.69
CA GLU A 90 10.32 -4.05 1.94
C GLU A 90 11.51 -3.08 2.01
N ASN A 91 12.31 -2.99 0.94
CA ASN A 91 13.41 -2.03 0.85
C ASN A 91 12.91 -0.58 0.94
N GLN A 92 11.73 -0.28 0.39
CA GLN A 92 11.15 1.05 0.53
C GLN A 92 10.75 1.36 1.97
N VAL A 93 10.15 0.40 2.68
CA VAL A 93 9.79 0.60 4.08
C VAL A 93 11.04 0.89 4.92
N GLY A 94 12.13 0.16 4.69
CA GLY A 94 13.43 0.44 5.29
C GLY A 94 13.90 1.86 5.01
N LEU A 95 13.96 2.25 3.72
CA LEU A 95 14.38 3.59 3.30
C LEU A 95 13.53 4.70 3.93
N VAL A 96 12.21 4.54 3.97
CA VAL A 96 11.28 5.52 4.55
C VAL A 96 11.51 5.65 6.06
N ARG A 97 11.71 4.54 6.77
CA ARG A 97 12.01 4.56 8.21
C ARG A 97 13.31 5.29 8.51
N GLU A 98 14.36 4.98 7.77
CA GLU A 98 15.67 5.60 7.95
C GLU A 98 15.66 7.08 7.55
N ARG A 99 15.15 7.41 6.35
CA ARG A 99 15.18 8.76 5.79
C ARG A 99 14.23 9.73 6.49
N PHE A 100 13.04 9.28 6.89
CA PHE A 100 12.00 10.17 7.40
C PHE A 100 11.90 10.17 8.91
N PHE A 101 12.07 9.01 9.57
CA PHE A 101 11.84 8.89 11.01
C PHE A 101 13.13 8.92 11.84
N THR A 102 14.25 9.32 11.24
CA THR A 102 15.53 9.54 11.91
C THR A 102 16.00 10.99 11.69
N PRO A 103 16.06 11.84 12.72
CA PRO A 103 15.71 11.58 14.13
C PRO A 103 14.19 11.45 14.35
N ARG A 104 13.81 11.00 15.55
CA ARG A 104 12.39 10.79 15.91
C ARG A 104 11.60 12.10 15.76
N LEU A 105 10.60 12.06 14.88
CA LEU A 105 9.71 13.20 14.64
C LEU A 105 8.68 13.38 15.75
N ARG A 106 8.18 14.60 15.90
CA ARG A 106 7.07 14.95 16.79
C ARG A 106 6.05 15.80 16.04
N PHE A 107 4.81 15.38 16.08
CA PHE A 107 3.67 16.08 15.50
C PHE A 107 2.55 16.18 16.53
N LYS A 108 1.71 17.22 16.43
CA LYS A 108 0.57 17.41 17.35
C LYS A 108 -0.58 16.48 16.99
N THR A 109 -0.81 16.29 15.69
CA THR A 109 -1.89 15.45 15.17
C THR A 109 -1.37 14.44 14.13
N LEU A 110 -2.17 13.39 13.88
CA LEU A 110 -1.93 12.46 12.80
C LEU A 110 -2.05 13.14 11.41
N GLU A 111 -2.89 14.17 11.32
CA GLU A 111 -3.04 14.97 10.11
C GLU A 111 -1.76 15.74 9.78
N ASP A 112 -1.15 16.39 10.77
CA ASP A 112 0.14 17.10 10.59
C ASP A 112 1.23 16.14 10.09
N LEU A 113 1.31 14.94 10.68
CA LEU A 113 2.25 13.90 10.24
C LEU A 113 1.98 13.51 8.79
N ASN A 114 0.72 13.29 8.42
CA ASN A 114 0.35 12.84 7.08
C ASN A 114 0.53 13.93 6.01
N GLY A 115 0.30 15.20 6.35
CA GLY A 115 0.65 16.32 5.46
C GLY A 115 2.14 16.36 5.19
N TRP A 116 2.95 16.30 6.25
CA TRP A 116 4.41 16.25 6.12
C TRP A 116 4.90 15.04 5.32
N LEU A 117 4.32 13.84 5.54
CA LEU A 117 4.67 12.64 4.77
C LEU A 117 4.34 12.77 3.28
N ALA A 118 3.20 13.38 2.95
CA ALA A 118 2.81 13.61 1.56
C ALA A 118 3.81 14.54 0.85
N ASP A 119 4.25 15.61 1.50
CA ASP A 119 5.29 16.51 0.97
C ASP A 119 6.61 15.78 0.73
N LYS A 120 7.00 14.89 1.64
CA LYS A 120 8.22 14.06 1.49
C LYS A 120 8.14 13.01 0.37
N CYS A 121 6.95 12.69 -0.12
CA CYS A 121 6.80 11.79 -1.26
C CYS A 121 7.08 12.50 -2.61
N VAL A 122 7.08 13.84 -2.64
CA VAL A 122 7.36 14.66 -3.83
C VAL A 122 8.82 15.15 -3.87
N ALA A 123 9.50 15.17 -2.72
CA ALA A 123 10.83 15.76 -2.51
C ALA A 123 12.03 14.79 -2.66
#